data_AF-A0A2E5JFW8-F1
#
_entry.id   AF-A0A2E5JFW8-F1
#
_cell.length_a   1.000
_cell.length_b   1.000
_cell.length_c   1.000
_cell.angle_alpha   90.00
_cell.angle_beta   90.00
_cell.angle_gamma   90.00
#
_symmetry.space_group_name_H-M   'P 1'
#
loop_
_entity.id
_entity.type
_entity.pdbx_description
1 polymer ?
#
loop_
_entity_poly.entity_id
_entity_poly.type
_entity_poly.pdbx_seq_one_letter_code
_entity_poly.pdbx_strand_id
1 'polypeptide(L)'
;MSPNADKRPALLLSLVPVIFLMGLLIFNIILFKDDATGGPNQLALLASGALAAVIGIFVLKRPYDEIENRIVKSISMAIQATLILLVVGCLIGTWILSGVVPSMIYYGLQLIHPAVILPVSALVCAI
;
A
#
# COMPACT_ATOMS: atom_id res chain seq x y z
N MET A 1 -0.62 -39.37 1.53
CA MET A 1 -1.20 -38.12 0.98
C MET A 1 -2.23 -37.62 1.99
N SER A 2 -1.80 -36.93 3.05
CA SER A 2 -2.73 -36.43 4.08
C SER A 2 -2.86 -34.91 3.93
N PRO A 3 -4.09 -34.35 3.95
CA PRO A 3 -4.34 -32.93 3.81
C PRO A 3 -3.82 -32.25 5.09
N ASN A 4 -2.69 -31.56 5.00
CA ASN A 4 -2.22 -30.75 6.11
C ASN A 4 -3.22 -29.62 6.31
N ALA A 5 -3.93 -29.73 7.43
CA ALA A 5 -4.88 -28.77 7.96
C ALA A 5 -4.41 -27.34 7.75
N ASP A 6 -5.39 -26.48 7.49
CA ASP A 6 -5.31 -25.04 7.29
C ASP A 6 -4.72 -24.33 8.54
N LYS A 7 -3.43 -24.56 8.78
CA LYS A 7 -2.67 -23.95 9.87
C LYS A 7 -2.42 -22.51 9.46
N ARG A 8 -3.30 -21.63 9.92
CA ARG A 8 -3.04 -20.20 9.99
C ARG A 8 -1.72 -20.03 10.74
N PRO A 9 -0.77 -19.22 10.23
CA PRO A 9 0.45 -18.95 10.97
C PRO A 9 0.10 -18.43 12.36
N ALA A 10 0.83 -18.89 13.37
CA ALA A 10 0.70 -18.32 14.71
C ALA A 10 0.98 -16.81 14.60
N LEU A 11 0.20 -15.99 15.31
CA LEU A 11 0.29 -14.52 15.22
C LEU A 11 1.74 -14.04 15.46
N LEU A 12 2.42 -14.65 16.42
CA LEU A 12 3.84 -14.42 16.72
C LEU A 12 4.76 -14.64 15.52
N LEU A 13 4.50 -15.68 14.71
CA LEU A 13 5.32 -16.02 13.55
C LEU A 13 5.09 -15.05 12.38
N SER A 14 3.86 -14.59 12.19
CA SER A 14 3.53 -13.53 11.22
C SER A 14 4.12 -12.16 11.60
N LEU A 15 4.37 -11.93 12.89
CA LEU A 15 4.93 -10.67 13.37
C LEU A 15 6.44 -10.55 13.10
N VAL A 16 7.14 -11.68 12.92
CA VAL A 16 8.61 -11.69 12.73
C VAL A 16 9.03 -10.90 11.48
N PRO A 17 8.51 -11.13 10.26
CA PRO A 17 8.89 -10.35 9.09
C PRO A 17 8.50 -8.88 9.20
N VAL A 18 7.39 -8.59 9.89
CA VAL A 18 6.88 -7.22 10.09
C VAL A 18 7.81 -6.43 11.01
N ILE A 19 8.19 -7.00 12.15
CA ILE A 19 9.13 -6.37 13.09
C ILE A 19 10.50 -6.22 12.43
N PHE A 20 10.96 -7.24 11.69
CA PHE A 20 12.20 -7.17 10.94
C PHE A 20 12.19 -6.05 9.90
N LEU A 21 11.09 -5.91 9.14
CA LEU A 21 10.91 -4.82 8.19
C LEU A 21 10.93 -3.46 8.88
N MET A 22 10.16 -3.28 9.96
CA MET A 22 10.14 -2.02 10.70
C MET A 22 11.53 -1.65 11.21
N GLY A 23 12.29 -2.61 11.74
CA GLY A 23 13.67 -2.40 12.18
C GLY A 23 14.58 -1.93 11.04
N LEU A 24 14.50 -2.57 9.87
CA LEU A 24 15.27 -2.16 8.69
C LEU A 24 14.87 -0.79 8.16
N LEU A 25 13.58 -0.44 8.17
CA LEU A 25 13.12 0.88 7.75
C LEU A 25 13.62 1.98 8.69
N ILE A 26 13.55 1.75 10.00
CA ILE A 26 14.10 2.68 11.00
C ILE A 26 15.61 2.84 10.81
N PHE A 27 16.32 1.73 10.62
CA PHE A 27 17.76 1.74 10.37
C PHE A 27 18.13 2.53 9.10
N ASN A 28 17.38 2.33 8.01
CA ASN A 28 17.59 3.07 6.77
C ASN A 28 17.35 4.57 6.93
N ILE A 29 16.32 4.97 7.67
CA ILE A 29 16.05 6.40 7.94
C ILE A 29 17.18 7.02 8.77
N ILE A 30 17.74 6.30 9.75
CA ILE A 30 18.84 6.81 10.57
C ILE A 30 20.11 7.00 9.74
N LEU A 31 20.42 6.06 8.83
CA LEU A 31 21.67 6.07 8.06
C LEU A 31 21.59 6.95 6.81
N PHE A 32 20.48 6.89 6.06
CA PHE A 32 20.31 7.51 4.74
C PHE A 32 19.37 8.72 4.74
N LYS A 33 18.63 8.99 5.83
CA LYS A 33 17.66 10.08 5.94
C LYS A 33 16.76 10.18 4.70
N ASP A 34 16.89 11.26 3.93
CA ASP A 34 16.07 11.56 2.76
C ASP A 34 16.36 10.60 1.58
N ASP A 35 17.58 10.05 1.49
CA ASP A 35 17.99 9.11 0.44
C ASP A 35 17.53 7.66 0.71
N ALA A 36 16.89 7.39 1.85
CA ALA A 36 16.37 6.06 2.19
C ALA A 36 15.34 5.54 1.16
N THR A 37 14.65 6.44 0.46
CA THR A 37 13.64 6.12 -0.56
C THR A 37 14.25 5.78 -1.92
N GLY A 38 15.53 6.11 -2.15
CA GLY A 38 16.22 5.90 -3.43
C GLY A 38 16.65 4.47 -3.73
N GLY A 39 16.40 3.52 -2.83
CA GLY A 39 16.86 2.13 -2.96
C GLY A 39 16.90 1.33 -1.65
N PRO A 40 17.38 1.91 -0.52
CA PRO A 40 17.51 1.17 0.74
C PRO A 40 16.19 0.57 1.25
N ASN A 41 15.08 1.29 1.12
CA ASN A 41 13.76 0.79 1.51
C ASN A 41 13.28 -0.37 0.62
N GLN A 42 13.56 -0.33 -0.68
CA GLN A 42 13.23 -1.40 -1.63
C GLN A 42 13.99 -2.68 -1.27
N LEU A 43 15.28 -2.55 -0.90
CA LEU A 43 16.08 -3.68 -0.41
C LEU A 43 15.55 -4.24 0.91
N ALA A 44 15.13 -3.37 1.84
CA ALA A 44 14.52 -3.80 3.11
C ALA A 44 13.22 -4.59 2.90
N LEU A 45 12.37 -4.15 1.98
CA LEU A 45 11.14 -4.86 1.60
C LEU A 45 11.45 -6.23 1.00
N LEU A 46 12.44 -6.32 0.10
CA LEU A 46 12.88 -7.59 -0.49
C LEU A 46 13.46 -8.54 0.57
N ALA A 47 14.29 -8.04 1.48
CA ALA A 47 14.87 -8.83 2.56
C ALA A 47 13.80 -9.38 3.52
N SER A 48 12.82 -8.56 3.91
CA SER A 48 11.70 -9.01 4.74
C SER A 48 10.80 -10.01 4.00
N GLY A 49 10.53 -9.79 2.71
CA GLY A 49 9.79 -10.73 1.87
C GLY A 49 10.49 -12.08 1.74
N ALA A 50 11.81 -12.08 1.55
CA ALA A 50 12.63 -13.28 1.52
C ALA A 50 12.58 -14.02 2.87
N LEU A 51 12.69 -13.30 3.98
CA LEU A 51 12.54 -13.87 5.32
C LEU A 51 11.15 -14.51 5.51
N ALA A 52 10.09 -13.85 5.07
CA ALA A 52 8.73 -14.38 5.11
C ALA A 52 8.59 -15.67 4.27
N ALA A 53 9.21 -15.72 3.08
CA ALA A 53 9.22 -16.90 2.24
C ALA A 53 10.00 -18.07 2.89
N VAL A 54 11.16 -17.79 3.49
CA VAL A 54 11.94 -18.79 4.25
C VAL A 54 11.11 -19.36 5.41
N ILE A 55 10.44 -18.52 6.18
CA ILE A 55 9.55 -18.97 7.26
C ILE A 55 8.39 -19.83 6.70
N GLY A 56 7.80 -19.42 5.56
CA GLY A 56 6.75 -20.18 4.88
C GLY A 56 7.19 -21.59 4.46
N ILE A 57 8.40 -21.71 3.92
CA ILE A 57 8.94 -22.98 3.43
C ILE A 57 9.42 -23.87 4.59
N PHE A 58 10.24 -23.33 5.51
CA PHE A 58 10.92 -24.15 6.51
C PHE A 58 10.08 -24.37 7.78
N VAL A 59 9.29 -23.39 8.21
CA VAL A 59 8.50 -23.48 9.46
C VAL A 59 7.08 -23.96 9.17
N LEU A 60 6.41 -23.36 8.17
CA LEU A 60 5.05 -23.76 7.80
C LEU A 60 5.00 -24.95 6.82
N LYS A 61 6.14 -25.34 6.22
CA LYS A 61 6.24 -26.45 5.26
C LYS A 61 5.26 -26.29 4.08
N ARG A 62 5.04 -25.05 3.64
CA ARG A 62 4.20 -24.74 2.47
C ARG A 62 5.00 -25.02 1.19
N PRO A 63 4.37 -25.61 0.16
CA PRO A 63 5.04 -25.85 -1.11
C PRO A 63 5.40 -24.52 -1.77
N TYR A 64 6.57 -24.47 -2.42
CA TYR A 64 7.07 -23.28 -3.10
C TYR A 64 6.08 -22.75 -4.14
N ASP A 65 5.45 -23.65 -4.90
CA ASP A 65 4.45 -23.33 -5.92
C ASP A 65 3.25 -22.53 -5.35
N GLU A 66 2.81 -22.86 -4.12
CA GLU A 66 1.73 -22.11 -3.47
C GLU A 66 2.20 -20.69 -3.09
N ILE A 67 3.44 -20.53 -2.63
CA ILE A 67 4.02 -19.23 -2.27
C ILE A 67 4.20 -18.37 -3.53
N GLU A 68 4.74 -18.94 -4.60
CA GLU A 68 4.92 -18.27 -5.89
C GLU A 68 3.58 -17.79 -6.46
N ASN A 69 2.57 -18.66 -6.52
CA ASN A 69 1.24 -18.31 -6.99
C ASN A 69 0.61 -17.16 -6.16
N ARG A 70 0.86 -17.13 -4.85
CA ARG A 70 0.40 -16.03 -3.97
C ARG A 70 1.15 -14.73 -4.24
N ILE A 71 2.44 -14.78 -4.54
CA ILE A 71 3.23 -13.61 -4.93
C ILE A 71 2.70 -13.03 -6.25
N VAL A 72 2.54 -13.86 -7.27
CA VAL A 72 2.01 -13.45 -8.58
C VAL A 72 0.63 -12.81 -8.42
N LYS A 73 -0.27 -13.45 -7.67
CA LYS A 73 -1.61 -12.89 -7.39
C LYS A 73 -1.53 -11.54 -6.69
N SER A 74 -0.62 -11.36 -5.74
CA SER A 74 -0.43 -10.09 -5.03
C SER A 74 0.04 -8.98 -5.96
N ILE A 75 0.97 -9.29 -6.87
CA ILE A 75 1.46 -8.36 -7.90
C ILE A 75 0.33 -7.99 -8.86
N SER A 76 -0.46 -8.96 -9.33
CA SER A 76 -1.59 -8.69 -10.22
C SER A 76 -2.62 -7.75 -9.59
N MET A 77 -2.95 -7.95 -8.30
CA MET A 77 -3.84 -7.05 -7.56
C MET A 77 -3.25 -5.63 -7.43
N ALA A 78 -1.94 -5.53 -7.15
CA ALA A 78 -1.26 -4.24 -7.05
C ALA A 78 -1.27 -3.47 -8.38
N ILE A 79 -0.97 -4.15 -9.50
CA ILE A 79 -0.97 -3.54 -10.84
C ILE A 79 -2.35 -2.99 -11.18
N GLN A 80 -3.42 -3.75 -10.90
CA GLN A 80 -4.79 -3.28 -11.12
C GLN A 80 -5.06 -1.97 -10.37
N ALA A 81 -4.69 -1.90 -9.09
CA ALA A 81 -4.85 -0.69 -8.29
C ALA A 81 -4.01 0.48 -8.82
N THR A 82 -2.75 0.23 -9.21
CA THR A 82 -1.86 1.25 -9.78
C THR A 82 -2.40 1.83 -11.08
N LEU A 83 -2.97 0.99 -11.96
CA LEU A 83 -3.60 1.44 -13.20
C LEU A 83 -4.80 2.36 -12.94
N ILE A 84 -5.63 2.01 -11.94
CA ILE A 84 -6.75 2.87 -11.53
C ILE A 84 -6.24 4.22 -11.03
N LEU A 85 -5.25 4.23 -10.13
CA LEU A 85 -4.66 5.46 -9.61
C LEU A 85 -4.04 6.31 -10.73
N LEU A 86 -3.42 5.68 -11.72
CA LEU A 86 -2.84 6.36 -12.88
C LEU A 86 -3.92 7.05 -13.72
N VAL A 87 -5.00 6.35 -14.06
CA VAL A 87 -6.09 6.92 -14.87
C VAL A 87 -6.76 8.08 -14.11
N VAL A 88 -7.04 7.91 -12.81
CA VAL A 88 -7.60 8.97 -11.97
C VAL A 88 -6.66 10.18 -11.89
N GLY A 89 -5.35 9.94 -11.74
CA GLY A 89 -4.35 11.01 -11.74
C GLY A 89 -4.32 11.78 -13.06
N CYS A 90 -4.35 11.09 -14.21
CA CYS A 90 -4.42 11.71 -15.53
C CYS A 90 -5.71 12.54 -15.71
N LEU A 91 -6.84 12.05 -15.23
CA LEU A 91 -8.13 12.75 -15.28
C LEU A 91 -8.08 14.05 -14.47
N ILE A 92 -7.62 13.97 -13.21
CA ILE A 92 -7.48 15.14 -12.33
C ILE A 92 -6.51 16.15 -12.95
N GLY A 93 -5.36 15.70 -13.46
CA GLY A 93 -4.40 16.56 -14.14
C GLY A 93 -5.02 17.29 -15.34
N THR A 94 -5.80 16.59 -16.16
CA THR A 94 -6.48 17.18 -17.33
C THR A 94 -7.54 18.20 -16.91
N TRP A 95 -8.29 17.95 -15.84
CA TRP A 95 -9.26 18.92 -15.31
C TRP A 95 -8.63 20.16 -14.69
N ILE A 96 -7.46 20.00 -14.07
CA ILE A 96 -6.68 21.13 -13.57
C ILE A 96 -6.18 21.98 -14.75
N LEU A 97 -5.60 21.34 -15.78
CA LEU A 97 -5.08 22.03 -16.98
C LEU A 97 -6.18 22.73 -17.79
N SER A 98 -7.36 22.12 -17.91
CA SER A 98 -8.52 22.73 -18.59
C SER A 98 -9.25 23.78 -17.75
N GLY A 99 -8.84 23.99 -16.51
CA GLY A 99 -9.47 24.97 -15.61
C GLY A 99 -10.83 24.54 -15.06
N VAL A 100 -11.30 23.32 -15.33
CA VAL A 100 -12.58 22.79 -14.83
C VAL A 100 -12.58 22.71 -13.31
N VAL A 101 -11.58 22.05 -12.71
CA VAL A 101 -11.45 21.93 -11.25
C VAL A 101 -11.27 23.30 -10.58
N PRO A 102 -10.35 24.19 -11.05
CA PRO A 102 -10.24 25.55 -10.53
C PRO A 102 -11.55 26.36 -10.60
N SER A 103 -12.29 26.25 -11.70
CA SER A 103 -13.57 26.95 -11.86
C SER A 103 -14.63 26.43 -10.89
N MET A 104 -14.72 25.10 -10.70
CA MET A 104 -15.62 24.50 -9.72
C MET A 104 -15.32 24.97 -8.29
N ILE A 105 -14.05 25.09 -7.92
CA ILE A 105 -13.64 25.61 -6.61
C ILE A 105 -14.04 27.08 -6.48
N TYR A 106 -13.74 27.90 -7.49
CA TYR A 106 -14.03 29.33 -7.47
C TYR A 106 -15.52 29.61 -7.30
N TYR A 107 -16.37 28.98 -8.12
CA TYR A 107 -17.82 29.15 -8.01
C TYR A 107 -18.39 28.47 -6.75
N GLY A 108 -17.82 27.34 -6.31
CA GLY A 108 -18.21 26.69 -5.06
C GLY A 108 -18.00 27.57 -3.84
N LEU A 109 -16.87 28.27 -3.77
CA LEU A 109 -16.57 29.23 -2.69
C LEU A 109 -17.43 30.49 -2.74
N GLN A 110 -17.91 30.91 -3.92
CA GLN A 110 -18.87 32.01 -4.03
C GLN A 110 -20.28 31.62 -3.56
N LEU A 111 -20.68 30.37 -3.78
CA LEU A 111 -22.00 29.86 -3.42
C LEU A 111 -22.11 29.45 -1.94
N ILE A 112 -21.02 29.00 -1.32
CA ILE A 112 -21.02 28.43 0.02
C ILE A 112 -20.42 29.40 1.04
N HIS A 113 -21.13 29.65 2.14
CA HIS A 113 -20.58 30.41 3.26
C HIS A 113 -19.44 29.62 3.93
N PRO A 114 -18.23 30.18 4.13
CA PRO A 114 -17.09 29.47 4.73
C PRO A 114 -17.37 28.75 6.07
N ALA A 115 -18.33 29.21 6.86
CA ALA A 115 -18.69 28.59 8.14
C ALA A 115 -19.34 27.19 7.99
N VAL A 116 -19.92 26.85 6.83
CA VAL A 116 -20.65 25.58 6.63
C VAL A 116 -19.89 24.55 5.80
N ILE A 117 -18.67 24.84 5.35
CA ILE A 117 -17.88 23.94 4.49
C ILE A 117 -17.59 22.60 5.19
N LEU A 118 -17.14 22.63 6.44
CA LEU A 118 -16.79 21.44 7.22
C LEU A 118 -18.00 20.52 7.49
N PRO A 119 -19.14 21.01 8.03
CA PRO A 119 -20.29 20.14 8.29
C PRO A 119 -20.91 19.58 7.00
N VAL A 120 -20.92 20.35 5.89
CA VAL A 120 -21.40 19.86 4.59
C VAL A 120 -20.45 18.79 4.03
N SER A 121 -19.13 18.99 4.11
CA SER A 121 -18.15 18.01 3.65
C SER A 121 -18.26 16.69 4.42
N ALA A 122 -18.43 16.76 5.74
CA ALA A 122 -18.62 15.57 6.58
C ALA A 122 -19.90 14.80 6.21
N LEU A 123 -21.00 15.51 5.95
CA LEU A 123 -22.26 14.92 5.49
C LEU A 123 -22.12 14.25 4.12
N VAL A 124 -21.46 14.90 3.16
CA VAL A 124 -21.24 14.34 1.81
C VAL A 124 -20.35 13.10 1.86
N CYS A 125 -19.30 13.09 2.69
CA CYS A 125 -18.43 11.92 2.85
C CYS A 125 -19.09 10.75 3.61
N ALA A 126 -20.17 11.01 4.36
CA ALA A 126 -20.89 10.00 5.14
C ALA A 126 -21.98 9.28 4.33
N ILE A 127 -22.35 9.81 3.15
CA ILE A 127 -23.31 9.23 2.20
C ILE A 127 -22.55 8.32 1.23
#